data_AF-Q54WD2-F1
#
_entry.id   AF-Q54WD2-F1
#
_cell.length_a   1.000
_cell.length_b   1.000
_cell.length_c   1.000
_cell.angle_alpha   90.00
_cell.angle_beta   90.00
_cell.angle_gamma   90.00
#
_symmetry.space_group_name_H-M   'P 1'
#
loop_
_entity.id
_entity.type
_entity.pdbx_description
1 polymer ?
#
loop_
_entity_poly.entity_id
_entity_poly.type
_entity_poly.pdbx_seq_one_letter_code
_entity_poly.pdbx_strand_id
1 'polypeptide(L)'
;MKLIFSLVLIVLYTINIVLSSQQTYPCPFYRSLSLTNPPMNGDDIYILQSLLTRTTGLENLSLTSNFDQDTQMALAKFQSLNNVGTTSGTLDVNTANLILELNSEDGYVDNGQIPSGFLYKVHVPVYKNRSIETIATLYDSNLNVLLTFPVRTHGQNDNVTGLAENEFCEDGSTPTGLMTFDLNSPEPDPISFGPYPINRAVQGITGNAAIVISNIRDGILMHTGEWPDWTPSQPMPNSHGCVHGHPSDIDQVQTILSTQLNVAIRQNTYGAMPYTHQPQGILSIELID
;
A
#
# COMPACT_ATOMS: atom_id res chain seq x y z
N MET A 1 44.07 -52.50 15.58
CA MET A 1 43.18 -51.76 16.50
C MET A 1 43.12 -50.27 16.11
N LYS A 2 42.70 -49.96 14.87
CA LYS A 2 42.61 -48.59 14.30
C LYS A 2 41.50 -48.49 13.23
N LEU A 3 40.43 -49.27 13.38
CA LEU A 3 39.50 -49.59 12.29
C LEU A 3 38.01 -49.30 12.60
N ILE A 4 37.67 -48.62 13.69
CA ILE A 4 36.27 -48.48 14.16
C ILE A 4 35.94 -47.04 14.62
N PHE A 5 36.55 -46.01 14.01
CA PHE A 5 36.21 -44.60 14.34
C PHE A 5 35.90 -43.71 13.13
N SER A 6 35.93 -44.23 11.91
CA SER A 6 35.68 -43.44 10.68
C SER A 6 34.30 -43.63 10.04
N LEU A 7 33.41 -44.47 10.61
CA LEU A 7 32.12 -44.78 9.97
C LEU A 7 30.89 -44.20 10.69
N VAL A 8 31.07 -43.51 11.83
CA VAL A 8 29.96 -42.91 12.61
C VAL A 8 29.87 -41.39 12.42
N LEU A 9 30.86 -40.75 11.79
CA LEU A 9 30.86 -39.30 11.55
C LEU A 9 30.36 -38.88 10.15
N ILE A 10 30.11 -39.82 9.23
CA ILE A 10 29.66 -39.54 7.85
C ILE A 10 28.13 -39.64 7.71
N VAL A 11 27.44 -40.19 8.70
CA VAL A 11 25.96 -40.36 8.68
C VAL A 11 25.22 -39.23 9.42
N LEU A 12 25.95 -38.34 10.11
CA LEU A 12 25.37 -37.15 10.77
C LEU A 12 25.61 -35.82 10.01
N TYR A 13 26.19 -35.88 8.80
CA TYR A 13 26.48 -34.70 7.97
C TYR A 13 25.58 -34.57 6.72
N THR A 14 24.62 -35.47 6.52
CA THR A 14 23.76 -35.51 5.32
C THR A 14 22.26 -35.45 5.62
N ILE A 15 21.90 -35.02 6.84
CA ILE A 15 20.53 -34.59 7.18
C ILE A 15 20.56 -33.10 7.55
N ASN A 16 21.27 -32.29 6.76
CA ASN A 16 20.79 -30.95 6.50
C ASN A 16 19.79 -31.10 5.35
N ILE A 17 18.58 -31.54 5.69
CA ILE A 17 17.42 -31.27 4.86
C ILE A 17 17.37 -29.76 4.80
N VAL A 18 17.96 -29.18 3.75
CA VAL A 18 17.60 -27.87 3.28
C VAL A 18 16.12 -28.03 2.95
N LEU A 19 15.28 -27.72 3.94
CA LEU A 19 13.92 -27.29 3.70
C LEU A 19 14.10 -26.06 2.81
N SER A 20 14.17 -26.32 1.51
CA SER A 20 13.89 -25.35 0.48
C SER A 20 12.48 -24.88 0.83
N SER A 21 12.39 -23.81 1.63
CA SER A 21 11.15 -23.08 1.77
C SER A 21 10.72 -22.77 0.35
N GLN A 22 9.60 -23.35 -0.06
CA GLN A 22 9.03 -23.11 -1.37
C GLN A 22 8.87 -21.60 -1.46
N GLN A 23 9.73 -20.94 -2.24
CA GLN A 23 9.67 -19.50 -2.38
C GLN A 23 8.30 -19.17 -2.97
N THR A 24 7.47 -18.49 -2.19
CA THR A 24 6.18 -18.00 -2.62
C THR A 24 6.37 -16.66 -3.30
N TYR A 25 5.51 -16.34 -4.27
CA TYR A 25 5.50 -15.00 -4.85
C TYR A 25 5.22 -13.97 -3.75
N PRO A 26 5.95 -12.84 -3.72
CA PRO A 26 5.59 -11.74 -2.84
C PRO A 26 4.29 -11.11 -3.35
N CYS A 27 3.37 -10.82 -2.44
CA CYS A 27 2.21 -10.00 -2.73
C CYS A 27 2.66 -8.67 -3.38
N PRO A 28 1.98 -8.15 -4.43
CA PRO A 28 0.67 -8.54 -4.95
C PRO A 28 0.70 -9.71 -5.94
N PHE A 29 1.87 -10.26 -6.24
CA PHE A 29 2.00 -11.38 -7.16
C PHE A 29 1.66 -12.69 -6.45
N TYR A 30 0.93 -13.56 -7.13
CA TYR A 30 0.54 -14.88 -6.60
C TYR A 30 0.79 -16.02 -7.60
N ARG A 31 1.34 -15.69 -8.78
CA ARG A 31 1.57 -16.62 -9.88
C ARG A 31 2.72 -16.14 -10.77
N SER A 32 3.24 -17.05 -11.58
CA SER A 32 4.16 -16.66 -12.65
C SER A 32 3.40 -15.93 -13.75
N LEU A 33 4.00 -14.85 -14.28
CA LEU A 33 3.44 -14.08 -15.38
C LEU A 33 4.33 -14.24 -16.61
N SER A 34 3.72 -14.61 -17.75
CA SER A 34 4.44 -14.86 -19.00
C SER A 34 3.52 -14.60 -20.19
N LEU A 35 4.12 -14.40 -21.37
CA LEU A 35 3.37 -14.22 -22.60
C LEU A 35 2.63 -15.51 -22.96
N THR A 36 1.31 -15.39 -23.11
CA THR A 36 0.40 -16.48 -23.48
C THR A 36 -0.55 -16.01 -24.59
N ASN A 37 -1.32 -16.94 -25.17
CA ASN A 37 -2.32 -16.62 -26.17
C ASN A 37 -3.66 -17.30 -25.81
N PRO A 38 -4.70 -16.56 -25.36
CA PRO A 38 -4.73 -15.10 -25.20
C PRO A 38 -3.78 -14.60 -24.09
N PRO A 39 -3.38 -13.31 -24.11
CA PRO A 39 -2.56 -12.73 -23.04
C PRO A 39 -3.19 -12.91 -21.65
N MET A 40 -2.35 -13.12 -20.64
CA MET A 40 -2.80 -13.06 -19.24
C MET A 40 -3.28 -11.65 -18.92
N ASN A 41 -4.27 -11.52 -18.04
CA ASN A 41 -4.75 -10.22 -17.55
C ASN A 41 -4.94 -10.22 -16.03
N GLY A 42 -4.95 -9.02 -15.44
CA GLY A 42 -5.19 -8.81 -14.02
C GLY A 42 -4.47 -7.59 -13.43
N ASP A 43 -4.84 -7.26 -12.20
CA ASP A 43 -4.25 -6.14 -11.45
C ASP A 43 -2.77 -6.39 -11.10
N ASP A 44 -2.39 -7.65 -10.89
CA ASP A 44 -0.99 -8.07 -10.74
C ASP A 44 -0.13 -7.65 -11.95
N ILE A 45 -0.68 -7.74 -13.15
CA ILE A 45 -0.01 -7.29 -14.37
C ILE A 45 0.02 -5.77 -14.48
N TYR A 46 -1.07 -5.08 -14.14
CA TYR A 46 -1.09 -3.62 -14.14
C TYR A 46 -0.06 -3.03 -13.17
N ILE A 47 0.04 -3.60 -11.96
CA ILE A 47 1.06 -3.22 -10.97
C ILE A 47 2.45 -3.53 -11.51
N LEU A 48 2.68 -4.72 -12.10
CA LEU A 48 3.96 -5.05 -12.73
C LEU A 48 4.36 -4.01 -13.78
N GLN A 49 3.47 -3.70 -14.71
CA GLN A 49 3.73 -2.72 -15.77
C GLN A 49 4.06 -1.35 -15.17
N SER A 50 3.31 -0.92 -14.14
CA SER A 50 3.54 0.35 -13.46
C SER A 50 4.90 0.38 -12.75
N LEU A 51 5.31 -0.71 -12.09
CA LEU A 51 6.62 -0.82 -11.47
C LEU A 51 7.73 -0.83 -12.53
N LEU A 52 7.55 -1.51 -13.66
CA LEU A 52 8.52 -1.53 -14.76
C LEU A 52 8.77 -0.14 -15.34
N THR A 53 7.75 0.73 -15.43
CA THR A 53 7.94 2.11 -15.92
C THR A 53 8.89 2.96 -15.07
N ARG A 54 9.22 2.52 -13.85
CA ARG A 54 10.18 3.20 -12.96
C ARG A 54 11.63 2.84 -13.26
N THR A 55 11.87 1.82 -14.07
CA THR A 55 13.21 1.44 -14.50
C THR A 55 13.66 2.30 -15.68
N THR A 56 14.84 2.91 -15.58
CA THR A 56 15.41 3.76 -16.62
C THR A 56 15.38 3.09 -18.00
N GLY A 57 14.76 3.77 -18.97
CA GLY A 57 14.57 3.31 -20.34
C GLY A 57 13.35 2.39 -20.54
N LEU A 58 12.43 2.31 -19.58
CA LEU A 58 11.13 1.62 -19.68
C LEU A 58 9.93 2.55 -19.39
N GLU A 59 10.15 3.86 -19.31
CA GLU A 59 9.18 4.87 -18.87
C GLU A 59 7.93 4.95 -19.75
N ASN A 60 8.04 4.52 -21.01
CA ASN A 60 6.95 4.56 -22.00
C ASN A 60 6.20 3.22 -22.15
N LEU A 61 6.40 2.25 -21.24
CA LEU A 61 5.64 1.01 -21.25
C LEU A 61 4.15 1.30 -21.03
N SER A 62 3.29 0.72 -21.88
CA SER A 62 1.84 0.91 -21.77
C SER A 62 1.26 0.08 -20.62
N LEU A 63 0.38 0.70 -19.82
CA LEU A 63 -0.30 0.05 -18.69
C LEU A 63 -1.62 -0.57 -19.15
N THR A 64 -1.54 -1.70 -19.85
CA THR A 64 -2.69 -2.35 -20.51
C THR A 64 -3.43 -3.35 -19.63
N SER A 65 -2.88 -3.71 -18.46
CA SER A 65 -3.31 -4.85 -17.63
C SER A 65 -3.25 -6.21 -18.34
N ASN A 66 -2.64 -6.29 -19.52
CA ASN A 66 -2.43 -7.52 -20.28
C ASN A 66 -0.94 -7.81 -20.37
N PHE A 67 -0.53 -9.05 -20.08
CA PHE A 67 0.87 -9.47 -20.23
C PHE A 67 1.15 -9.75 -21.72
N ASP A 68 1.42 -8.68 -22.45
CA ASP A 68 1.68 -8.66 -23.88
C ASP A 68 3.19 -8.73 -24.21
N GLN A 69 3.52 -8.67 -25.50
CA GLN A 69 4.91 -8.74 -25.97
C GLN A 69 5.76 -7.57 -25.44
N ASP A 70 5.19 -6.37 -25.34
CA ASP A 70 5.89 -5.20 -24.81
C ASP A 70 6.21 -5.37 -23.33
N THR A 71 5.26 -5.90 -22.55
CA THR A 71 5.46 -6.26 -21.13
C THR A 71 6.54 -7.32 -20.96
N GLN A 72 6.53 -8.38 -21.78
CA GLN A 72 7.57 -9.41 -21.77
C GLN A 72 8.96 -8.83 -22.06
N MET A 73 9.09 -8.00 -23.09
CA MET A 73 10.36 -7.37 -23.48
C MET A 73 10.86 -6.40 -22.39
N ALA A 74 9.96 -5.63 -21.79
CA ALA A 74 10.28 -4.74 -20.67
C ALA A 74 10.79 -5.52 -19.46
N LEU A 75 10.12 -6.62 -19.10
CA LEU A 75 10.54 -7.47 -18.00
C LEU A 75 11.89 -8.16 -18.28
N ALA A 76 12.11 -8.65 -19.50
CA ALA A 76 13.40 -9.22 -19.91
C ALA A 76 14.53 -8.19 -19.83
N LYS A 77 14.27 -6.94 -20.21
CA LYS A 77 15.22 -5.83 -20.07
C LYS A 77 15.50 -5.53 -18.59
N PHE A 78 14.48 -5.46 -17.74
CA PHE A 78 14.65 -5.31 -16.29
C PHE A 78 15.53 -6.44 -15.70
N GLN A 79 15.24 -7.69 -16.05
CA GLN A 79 16.01 -8.86 -15.62
C GLN A 79 17.48 -8.76 -16.06
N SER A 80 17.72 -8.36 -17.31
CA SER A 80 19.06 -8.17 -17.85
C SER A 80 19.84 -7.04 -17.17
N LEU A 81 19.18 -5.91 -16.86
CA LEU A 81 19.82 -4.77 -16.21
C LEU A 81 20.22 -5.09 -14.76
N ASN A 82 19.44 -5.93 -14.08
CA ASN A 82 19.62 -6.25 -12.67
C ASN A 82 20.26 -7.62 -12.40
N ASN A 83 20.67 -8.36 -13.44
CA ASN A 83 21.25 -9.71 -13.34
C ASN A 83 20.40 -10.69 -12.50
N VAL A 84 19.07 -10.63 -12.66
CA VAL A 84 18.13 -11.48 -11.91
C VAL A 84 17.45 -12.50 -12.81
N GLY A 85 17.37 -13.74 -12.31
CA GLY A 85 16.66 -14.84 -12.96
C GLY A 85 17.25 -15.20 -14.33
N THR A 86 16.38 -15.71 -15.19
CA THR A 86 16.66 -15.83 -16.63
C THR A 86 16.15 -14.57 -17.31
N THR A 87 16.85 -14.01 -18.29
CA THR A 87 16.38 -12.85 -19.08
C THR A 87 15.24 -13.22 -20.05
N SER A 88 14.32 -14.05 -19.59
CA SER A 88 13.23 -14.68 -20.34
C SER A 88 12.02 -13.78 -20.50
N GLY A 89 11.90 -12.72 -19.71
CA GLY A 89 10.69 -11.91 -19.61
C GLY A 89 9.53 -12.66 -18.95
N THR A 90 9.83 -13.68 -18.14
CA THR A 90 8.85 -14.35 -17.27
C THR A 90 9.02 -13.82 -15.85
N LEU A 91 7.93 -13.41 -15.20
CA LEU A 91 7.96 -13.05 -13.79
C LEU A 91 8.05 -14.32 -12.96
N ASP A 92 9.24 -14.59 -12.43
CA ASP A 92 9.48 -15.59 -11.39
C ASP A 92 9.57 -14.95 -10.01
N VAL A 93 9.67 -15.75 -8.95
CA VAL A 93 9.66 -15.26 -7.56
C VAL A 93 10.85 -14.33 -7.27
N ASN A 94 12.03 -14.62 -7.82
CA ASN A 94 13.22 -13.77 -7.62
C ASN A 94 13.04 -12.42 -8.32
N THR A 95 12.51 -12.42 -9.54
CA THR A 95 12.21 -11.19 -10.29
C THR A 95 11.12 -10.37 -9.59
N ALA A 96 10.08 -11.03 -9.07
CA ALA A 96 9.00 -10.40 -8.33
C ALA A 96 9.47 -9.72 -7.03
N ASN A 97 10.34 -10.37 -6.26
CA ASN A 97 10.93 -9.76 -5.06
C ASN A 97 11.81 -8.56 -5.44
N LEU A 98 12.67 -8.71 -6.44
CA LEU A 98 13.61 -7.64 -6.80
C LEU A 98 12.90 -6.41 -7.38
N ILE A 99 11.86 -6.59 -8.19
CA ILE A 99 11.14 -5.44 -8.74
C ILE A 99 10.39 -4.68 -7.65
N LEU A 100 9.82 -5.36 -6.64
CA LEU A 100 9.25 -4.69 -5.49
C LEU A 100 10.33 -3.97 -4.68
N GLU A 101 11.47 -4.61 -4.42
CA GLU A 101 12.58 -4.00 -3.68
C GLU A 101 13.09 -2.71 -4.34
N LEU A 102 13.30 -2.72 -5.66
CA LEU A 102 13.91 -1.60 -6.38
C LEU A 102 12.91 -0.52 -6.78
N ASN A 103 11.65 -0.88 -7.03
CA ASN A 103 10.70 0.02 -7.69
C ASN A 103 9.43 0.32 -6.86
N SER A 104 9.27 -0.19 -5.63
CA SER A 104 8.06 0.13 -4.84
C SER A 104 8.01 1.59 -4.39
N GLU A 105 9.16 2.19 -4.09
CA GLU A 105 9.26 3.60 -3.70
C GLU A 105 8.99 4.48 -4.93
N ASP A 106 7.94 5.29 -4.87
CA ASP A 106 7.46 6.09 -6.01
C ASP A 106 8.15 7.47 -6.12
N GLY A 107 8.95 7.83 -5.11
CA GLY A 107 9.59 9.14 -5.02
C GLY A 107 8.61 10.30 -4.89
N TYR A 108 7.35 10.04 -4.50
CA TYR A 108 6.36 11.08 -4.26
C TYR A 108 6.81 11.97 -3.10
N VAL A 109 6.81 13.28 -3.34
CA VAL A 109 7.15 14.32 -2.36
C VAL A 109 5.97 15.27 -2.24
N ASP A 110 5.56 15.56 -1.02
CA ASP A 110 4.52 16.55 -0.79
C ASP A 110 5.07 17.94 -1.12
N ASN A 111 4.44 18.63 -2.07
CA ASN A 111 4.94 19.92 -2.54
C ASN A 111 4.47 21.11 -1.68
N GLY A 112 3.82 20.86 -0.54
CA GLY A 112 3.27 21.91 0.33
C GLY A 112 2.15 22.72 -0.33
N GLN A 113 1.41 22.15 -1.29
CA GLN A 113 0.27 22.81 -1.93
C GLN A 113 -1.04 22.03 -1.74
N ILE A 114 -2.16 22.73 -1.93
CA ILE A 114 -3.51 22.17 -2.05
C ILE A 114 -4.03 22.57 -3.43
N PRO A 115 -4.40 21.62 -4.31
CA PRO A 115 -5.00 21.94 -5.59
C PRO A 115 -6.27 22.80 -5.42
N SER A 116 -6.55 23.67 -6.40
CA SER A 116 -7.72 24.54 -6.34
C SER A 116 -9.02 23.74 -6.24
N GLY A 117 -9.95 24.20 -5.38
CA GLY A 117 -11.27 23.59 -5.19
C GLY A 117 -11.39 22.71 -3.94
N PHE A 118 -10.29 22.30 -3.33
CA PHE A 118 -10.31 21.52 -2.08
C PHE A 118 -10.31 22.43 -0.85
N LEU A 119 -11.08 22.04 0.17
CA LEU A 119 -11.28 22.80 1.41
C LEU A 119 -10.23 22.47 2.47
N TYR A 120 -9.60 21.29 2.40
CA TYR A 120 -8.66 20.82 3.39
C TYR A 120 -7.65 19.82 2.81
N LYS A 121 -6.58 19.58 3.56
CA LYS A 121 -5.59 18.55 3.25
C LYS A 121 -5.20 17.81 4.53
N VAL A 122 -5.05 16.50 4.43
CA VAL A 122 -4.37 15.68 5.45
C VAL A 122 -3.03 15.24 4.87
N HIS A 123 -1.93 15.55 5.54
CA HIS A 123 -0.60 15.07 5.21
C HIS A 123 -0.14 14.05 6.25
N VAL A 124 0.39 12.92 5.79
CA VAL A 124 0.88 11.83 6.62
C VAL A 124 2.29 11.44 6.15
N PRO A 125 3.34 11.86 6.86
CA PRO A 125 4.71 11.46 6.54
C PRO A 125 4.98 10.05 7.10
N VAL A 126 5.09 9.05 6.24
CA VAL A 126 5.20 7.64 6.63
C VAL A 126 6.62 7.11 6.50
N TYR A 127 7.00 6.21 7.41
CA TYR A 127 8.27 5.48 7.35
C TYR A 127 8.13 4.19 6.56
N LYS A 128 9.16 3.74 5.83
CA LYS A 128 9.18 2.45 5.10
C LYS A 128 8.73 1.30 5.99
N ASN A 129 9.19 1.30 7.24
CA ASN A 129 8.57 0.49 8.28
C ASN A 129 7.27 1.14 8.77
N ARG A 130 6.15 0.76 8.13
CA ARG A 130 4.83 1.32 8.41
C ARG A 130 4.28 1.02 9.81
N SER A 131 4.97 0.16 10.58
CA SER A 131 4.60 -0.11 12.00
C SER A 131 4.96 1.05 12.94
N ILE A 132 5.81 1.98 12.47
CA ILE A 132 6.15 3.21 13.17
C ILE A 132 4.98 4.18 12.99
N GLU A 133 4.38 4.59 14.10
CA GLU A 133 3.38 5.65 14.12
C GLU A 133 4.02 6.99 13.79
N THR A 134 3.26 7.81 13.07
CA THR A 134 3.70 9.14 12.64
C THR A 134 2.67 10.19 13.04
N ILE A 135 3.03 11.46 12.91
CA ILE A 135 2.12 12.58 13.19
C ILE A 135 1.54 13.08 11.86
N ALA A 136 0.25 12.85 11.66
CA ALA A 136 -0.51 13.47 10.59
C ALA A 136 -0.78 14.95 10.91
N THR A 137 -0.92 15.75 9.86
CA THR A 137 -1.31 17.16 9.96
C THR A 137 -2.54 17.45 9.10
N LEU A 138 -3.58 18.01 9.72
CA LEU A 138 -4.76 18.54 9.05
C LEU A 138 -4.57 20.04 8.79
N TYR A 139 -4.72 20.44 7.53
CA TYR A 139 -4.64 21.81 7.06
C TYR A 139 -5.98 22.30 6.49
N ASP A 140 -6.27 23.60 6.63
CA ASP A 140 -7.29 24.27 5.82
C ASP A 140 -6.82 24.53 4.38
N SER A 141 -7.68 25.13 3.54
CA SER A 141 -7.38 25.47 2.14
C SER A 141 -6.24 26.49 1.97
N ASN A 142 -5.84 27.19 3.04
CA ASN A 142 -4.75 28.17 3.05
C ASN A 142 -3.48 27.61 3.70
N LEU A 143 -3.43 26.31 3.97
CA LEU A 143 -2.33 25.62 4.65
C LEU A 143 -2.10 26.06 6.11
N ASN A 144 -3.13 26.61 6.77
CA ASN A 144 -3.08 26.79 8.22
C ASN A 144 -3.26 25.42 8.91
N VAL A 145 -2.40 25.12 9.88
CA VAL A 145 -2.52 23.90 10.69
C VAL A 145 -3.74 24.01 11.61
N LEU A 146 -4.66 23.05 11.49
CA LEU A 146 -5.85 22.96 12.34
C LEU A 146 -5.70 21.90 13.43
N LEU A 147 -5.02 20.80 13.12
CA LEU A 147 -4.77 19.70 14.05
C LEU A 147 -3.53 18.92 13.65
N THR A 148 -2.78 18.43 14.63
CA THR A 148 -1.78 17.38 14.48
C THR A 148 -2.13 16.20 15.37
N PHE A 149 -2.02 14.98 14.87
CA PHE A 149 -2.47 13.79 15.58
C PHE A 149 -1.68 12.54 15.17
N PRO A 150 -1.46 11.59 16.10
CA PRO A 150 -0.80 10.33 15.78
C PRO A 150 -1.68 9.48 14.85
N VAL A 151 -1.03 8.85 13.87
CA VAL A 151 -1.65 7.87 12.99
C VAL A 151 -0.75 6.67 12.77
N ARG A 152 -1.38 5.53 12.45
CA ARG A 152 -0.71 4.30 11.99
C ARG A 152 -1.23 3.92 10.62
N THR A 153 -0.31 3.63 9.70
CA THR A 153 -0.60 3.27 8.29
C THR A 153 -0.15 1.85 7.95
N HIS A 154 0.09 1.03 8.98
CA HIS A 154 0.44 -0.37 8.85
C HIS A 154 -0.79 -1.22 8.52
N GLY A 155 -0.70 -1.94 7.41
CA GLY A 155 -1.68 -2.96 7.04
C GLY A 155 -1.48 -4.27 7.81
N GLN A 156 -1.91 -5.38 7.23
CA GLN A 156 -1.71 -6.71 7.81
C GLN A 156 -0.28 -7.21 7.62
N ASN A 157 0.05 -8.25 8.38
CA ASN A 157 1.23 -9.07 8.14
C ASN A 157 0.82 -10.29 7.31
N ASP A 158 1.68 -10.69 6.38
CA ASP A 158 1.50 -11.91 5.61
C ASP A 158 1.49 -13.12 6.57
N ASN A 159 0.43 -13.91 6.50
CA ASN A 159 0.19 -15.01 7.44
C ASN A 159 1.22 -16.15 7.34
N VAL A 160 1.99 -16.23 6.25
CA VAL A 160 2.97 -17.29 6.00
C VAL A 160 4.36 -16.91 6.52
N THR A 161 4.76 -15.66 6.25
CA THR A 161 6.10 -15.14 6.52
C THR A 161 6.17 -14.33 7.81
N GLY A 162 5.03 -13.79 8.27
CA GLY A 162 4.95 -12.85 9.39
C GLY A 162 5.50 -11.45 9.07
N LEU A 163 5.86 -11.20 7.81
CA LEU A 163 6.37 -9.91 7.35
C LEU A 163 5.22 -8.97 7.01
N ALA A 164 5.45 -7.66 7.13
CA ALA A 164 4.48 -6.64 6.76
C ALA A 164 4.13 -6.72 5.28
N GLU A 165 2.84 -6.69 4.95
CA GLU A 165 2.39 -6.58 3.58
C GLU A 165 2.66 -5.17 3.02
N ASN A 166 3.20 -5.12 1.79
CA ASN A 166 3.50 -3.86 1.12
C ASN A 166 2.22 -3.16 0.63
N GLU A 167 2.35 -1.94 0.14
CA GLU A 167 1.22 -1.08 -0.20
C GLU A 167 0.38 -1.51 -1.41
N PHE A 168 0.89 -2.44 -2.23
CA PHE A 168 0.17 -2.97 -3.37
C PHE A 168 -0.71 -4.18 -3.01
N CYS A 169 -0.55 -4.73 -1.80
CA CYS A 169 -1.40 -5.78 -1.28
C CYS A 169 -2.79 -5.26 -0.90
N GLU A 170 -3.80 -6.11 -1.02
CA GLU A 170 -5.19 -5.78 -0.67
C GLU A 170 -5.29 -5.25 0.78
N ASP A 171 -4.69 -5.99 1.72
CA ASP A 171 -4.68 -5.69 3.16
C ASP A 171 -3.38 -5.01 3.63
N GLY A 172 -2.46 -4.72 2.72
CA GLY A 172 -1.15 -4.19 3.07
C GLY A 172 -1.16 -2.71 3.44
N SER A 173 0.03 -2.16 3.66
CA SER A 173 0.19 -0.81 4.18
C SER A 173 -0.50 0.28 3.32
N THR A 174 -0.81 1.43 3.90
CA THR A 174 -1.42 2.55 3.15
C THR A 174 -0.48 2.99 2.02
N PRO A 175 -0.97 3.16 0.77
CA PRO A 175 -0.13 3.55 -0.35
C PRO A 175 0.32 5.00 -0.28
N THR A 176 1.55 5.26 -0.71
CA THR A 176 2.10 6.62 -0.88
C THR A 176 1.49 7.31 -2.07
N GLY A 177 1.57 8.63 -2.09
CA GLY A 177 1.06 9.45 -3.18
C GLY A 177 0.03 10.46 -2.73
N LEU A 178 -0.59 11.08 -3.74
CA LEU A 178 -1.65 12.08 -3.56
C LEU A 178 -2.98 11.45 -3.94
N MET A 179 -4.01 11.67 -3.13
CA MET A 179 -5.36 11.16 -3.35
C MET A 179 -6.40 12.25 -3.12
N THR A 180 -7.52 12.18 -3.81
CA THR A 180 -8.72 12.89 -3.37
C THR A 180 -9.32 12.24 -2.12
N PHE A 181 -9.89 13.05 -1.25
CA PHE A 181 -10.32 12.63 0.08
C PHE A 181 -11.65 13.29 0.44
N ASP A 182 -12.61 12.54 0.96
CA ASP A 182 -13.91 13.09 1.31
C ASP A 182 -14.43 12.57 2.64
N LEU A 183 -15.19 13.43 3.34
CA LEU A 183 -15.80 13.08 4.63
C LEU A 183 -17.16 12.43 4.38
N ASN A 184 -17.30 11.17 4.75
CA ASN A 184 -18.50 10.37 4.59
C ASN A 184 -19.16 10.09 5.95
N SER A 185 -20.45 9.74 5.92
CA SER A 185 -21.15 9.18 7.06
C SER A 185 -20.43 7.93 7.60
N PRO A 186 -20.64 7.56 8.88
CA PRO A 186 -20.00 6.37 9.46
C PRO A 186 -20.18 5.10 8.61
N GLU A 187 -19.21 4.19 8.72
CA GLU A 187 -19.36 2.79 8.30
C GLU A 187 -20.40 2.08 9.20
N PRO A 188 -21.03 0.98 8.73
CA PRO A 188 -22.11 0.32 9.47
C PRO A 188 -21.64 -0.45 10.71
N ASP A 189 -20.35 -0.78 10.79
CA ASP A 189 -19.73 -1.47 11.92
C ASP A 189 -18.86 -0.49 12.75
N PRO A 190 -19.41 0.08 13.84
CA PRO A 190 -18.65 0.99 14.68
C PRO A 190 -17.52 0.30 15.45
N ILE A 191 -17.54 -1.03 15.62
CA ILE A 191 -16.45 -1.74 16.29
C ILE A 191 -15.21 -1.69 15.41
N SER A 192 -15.36 -1.98 14.11
CA SER A 192 -14.25 -1.95 13.16
C SER A 192 -13.83 -0.54 12.75
N PHE A 193 -14.76 0.40 12.63
CA PHE A 193 -14.51 1.70 11.99
C PHE A 193 -14.72 2.93 12.89
N GLY A 194 -15.20 2.72 14.11
CA GLY A 194 -15.58 3.79 15.01
C GLY A 194 -16.96 4.38 14.70
N PRO A 195 -17.52 5.16 15.62
CA PRO A 195 -18.88 5.70 15.50
C PRO A 195 -18.96 6.98 14.66
N TYR A 196 -17.82 7.53 14.25
CA TYR A 196 -17.72 8.86 13.66
C TYR A 196 -17.80 8.82 12.13
N PRO A 197 -18.16 9.94 11.49
CA PRO A 197 -17.87 10.15 10.07
C PRO A 197 -16.42 9.79 9.73
N ILE A 198 -16.23 9.10 8.62
CA ILE A 198 -14.93 8.60 8.16
C ILE A 198 -14.47 9.41 6.96
N ASN A 199 -13.17 9.65 6.83
CA ASN A 199 -12.65 10.20 5.58
C ASN A 199 -12.23 9.05 4.66
N ARG A 200 -12.68 9.05 3.40
CA ARG A 200 -12.38 8.01 2.40
C ARG A 200 -11.42 8.55 1.34
N ALA A 201 -10.38 7.80 1.02
CA ALA A 201 -9.59 8.02 -0.18
C ALA A 201 -10.41 7.58 -1.41
N VAL A 202 -10.68 8.51 -2.31
CA VAL A 202 -11.64 8.30 -3.41
C VAL A 202 -10.93 7.95 -4.72
N GLN A 203 -9.85 8.64 -5.04
CA GLN A 203 -9.10 8.48 -6.28
C GLN A 203 -7.65 8.89 -6.10
N GLY A 204 -6.71 8.06 -6.55
CA GLY A 204 -5.30 8.42 -6.62
C GLY A 204 -5.00 9.38 -7.77
N ILE A 205 -4.12 10.35 -7.51
CA ILE A 205 -3.73 11.41 -8.45
C ILE A 205 -2.29 11.21 -8.92
N THR A 206 -1.37 10.88 -8.01
CA THR A 206 0.04 10.61 -8.33
C THR A 206 0.64 9.62 -7.32
N GLY A 207 1.84 9.10 -7.60
CA GLY A 207 2.51 8.10 -6.78
C GLY A 207 1.88 6.71 -6.89
N ASN A 208 2.14 5.86 -5.90
CA ASN A 208 1.53 4.53 -5.78
C ASN A 208 0.00 4.60 -5.70
N ALA A 209 -0.53 5.65 -5.09
CA ALA A 209 -1.94 5.95 -5.03
C ALA A 209 -2.61 5.95 -6.41
N ALA A 210 -1.98 6.52 -7.44
CA ALA A 210 -2.53 6.56 -8.80
C ALA A 210 -2.60 5.18 -9.47
N ILE A 211 -1.81 4.22 -8.98
CA ILE A 211 -1.83 2.83 -9.46
C ILE A 211 -2.97 2.08 -8.78
N VAL A 212 -3.09 2.19 -7.46
CA VAL A 212 -3.97 1.30 -6.68
C VAL A 212 -5.34 1.89 -6.34
N ILE A 213 -5.46 3.22 -6.16
CA ILE A 213 -6.72 3.86 -5.75
C ILE A 213 -7.47 4.42 -6.96
N SER A 214 -8.72 4.04 -7.23
CA SER A 214 -9.63 3.15 -6.49
C SER A 214 -9.85 1.79 -7.16
N ASN A 215 -9.17 1.52 -8.28
CA ASN A 215 -9.48 0.34 -9.09
C ASN A 215 -8.98 -0.98 -8.49
N ILE A 216 -7.92 -0.94 -7.68
CA ILE A 216 -7.32 -2.12 -7.04
C ILE A 216 -7.65 -2.12 -5.54
N ARG A 217 -7.64 -0.94 -4.91
CA ARG A 217 -7.99 -0.73 -3.51
C ARG A 217 -8.92 0.48 -3.39
N ASP A 218 -10.15 0.28 -2.94
CA ASP A 218 -11.18 1.31 -2.75
C ASP A 218 -11.58 1.52 -1.27
N GLY A 219 -11.05 0.66 -0.39
CA GLY A 219 -11.33 0.62 1.04
C GLY A 219 -10.38 1.43 1.93
N ILE A 220 -9.57 2.34 1.39
CA ILE A 220 -8.63 3.13 2.21
C ILE A 220 -9.37 4.27 2.91
N LEU A 221 -9.49 4.15 4.23
CA LEU A 221 -10.19 5.09 5.10
C LEU A 221 -9.22 5.71 6.11
N MET A 222 -9.57 6.89 6.64
CA MET A 222 -9.05 7.38 7.91
C MET A 222 -10.14 7.30 8.95
N HIS A 223 -9.88 6.48 9.97
CA HIS A 223 -10.89 6.09 10.95
C HIS A 223 -10.23 5.60 12.24
N THR A 224 -11.07 5.21 13.19
CA THR A 224 -10.65 4.57 14.44
C THR A 224 -11.33 3.20 14.56
N GLY A 225 -11.30 2.57 15.73
CA GLY A 225 -12.14 1.41 16.03
C GLY A 225 -12.38 1.32 17.52
N GLU A 226 -13.27 0.43 17.93
CA GLU A 226 -13.34 -0.04 19.30
C GLU A 226 -12.29 -1.14 19.47
N TRP A 227 -11.03 -0.75 19.72
CA TRP A 227 -9.94 -1.70 19.93
C TRP A 227 -9.98 -2.25 21.36
N PRO A 228 -10.42 -3.50 21.59
CA PRO A 228 -10.60 -4.02 22.94
C PRO A 228 -9.26 -4.07 23.67
N ASP A 229 -9.28 -3.67 24.95
CA ASP A 229 -8.10 -3.63 25.83
C ASP A 229 -6.96 -2.68 25.39
N TRP A 230 -7.14 -1.93 24.30
CA TRP A 230 -6.17 -0.94 23.86
C TRP A 230 -6.16 0.28 24.78
N THR A 231 -4.97 0.83 25.03
CA THR A 231 -4.80 2.12 25.70
C THR A 231 -3.89 3.04 24.89
N PRO A 232 -3.99 4.37 25.02
CA PRO A 232 -3.12 5.31 24.30
C PRO A 232 -1.61 5.16 24.54
N SER A 233 -1.19 4.32 25.50
CA SER A 233 0.23 3.99 25.71
C SER A 233 0.71 2.80 24.85
N GLN A 234 -0.20 2.10 24.19
CA GLN A 234 0.09 0.98 23.29
C GLN A 234 0.02 1.48 21.84
N PRO A 235 0.79 0.88 20.92
CA PRO A 235 0.62 1.16 19.51
C PRO A 235 -0.80 0.86 19.05
N MET A 236 -1.35 1.69 18.17
CA MET A 236 -2.59 1.44 17.45
C MET A 236 -2.51 0.06 16.77
N PRO A 237 -3.61 -0.71 16.76
CA PRO A 237 -3.66 -1.97 16.02
C PRO A 237 -3.43 -1.77 14.52
N ASN A 238 -2.96 -2.83 13.88
CA ASN A 238 -2.87 -2.91 12.42
C ASN A 238 -4.26 -2.76 11.79
N SER A 239 -4.30 -2.12 10.63
CA SER A 239 -5.48 -2.01 9.79
C SER A 239 -5.39 -2.96 8.59
N HIS A 240 -6.33 -2.84 7.66
CA HIS A 240 -6.25 -3.44 6.32
C HIS A 240 -5.69 -2.43 5.29
N GLY A 241 -4.78 -1.55 5.75
CA GLY A 241 -4.19 -0.46 4.96
C GLY A 241 -4.83 0.91 5.13
N CYS A 242 -5.81 1.04 6.00
CA CYS A 242 -6.38 2.31 6.43
C CYS A 242 -5.39 3.13 7.29
N VAL A 243 -5.66 4.43 7.38
CA VAL A 243 -5.01 5.37 8.29
C VAL A 243 -5.76 5.32 9.63
N HIS A 244 -5.25 4.54 10.58
CA HIS A 244 -5.80 4.52 11.93
C HIS A 244 -5.38 5.77 12.71
N GLY A 245 -6.32 6.39 13.41
CA GLY A 245 -6.07 7.43 14.41
C GLY A 245 -6.80 7.12 15.72
N HIS A 246 -6.41 7.78 16.81
CA HIS A 246 -7.10 7.60 18.09
C HIS A 246 -8.56 8.07 18.01
N PRO A 247 -9.49 7.47 18.78
CA PRO A 247 -10.89 7.86 18.73
C PRO A 247 -11.16 9.35 18.97
N SER A 248 -10.44 9.97 19.91
CA SER A 248 -10.58 11.41 20.19
C SER A 248 -10.10 12.28 19.04
N ASP A 249 -9.07 11.84 18.33
CA ASP A 249 -8.46 12.62 17.24
C ASP A 249 -9.34 12.54 16.00
N ILE A 250 -9.90 11.36 15.69
CA ILE A 250 -10.86 11.19 14.59
C ILE A 250 -12.15 12.00 14.85
N ASP A 251 -12.64 12.03 16.09
CA ASP A 251 -13.77 12.91 16.47
C ASP A 251 -13.43 14.39 16.29
N GLN A 252 -12.22 14.81 16.66
CA GLN A 252 -11.78 16.18 16.48
C GLN A 252 -11.62 16.54 15.00
N VAL A 253 -11.08 15.63 14.17
CA VAL A 253 -10.97 15.82 12.71
C VAL A 253 -12.36 16.05 12.12
N GLN A 254 -13.31 15.13 12.34
CA GLN A 254 -14.64 15.28 11.73
C GLN A 254 -15.36 16.55 12.24
N THR A 255 -15.16 16.92 13.51
CA THR A 255 -15.71 18.16 14.08
C THR A 255 -15.12 19.39 13.40
N ILE A 256 -13.79 19.47 13.22
CA ILE A 256 -13.13 20.58 12.52
C ILE A 256 -13.65 20.68 11.09
N LEU A 257 -13.66 19.57 10.35
CA LEU A 257 -14.09 19.54 8.96
C LEU A 257 -15.54 20.00 8.82
N SER A 258 -16.46 19.44 9.60
CA SER A 258 -17.89 19.72 9.48
C SER A 258 -18.30 21.09 10.04
N THR A 259 -17.73 21.52 11.17
CA THR A 259 -18.18 22.73 11.89
C THR A 259 -17.37 23.98 11.59
N GLN A 260 -16.08 23.86 11.27
CA GLN A 260 -15.19 25.01 11.03
C GLN A 260 -14.99 25.25 9.53
N LEU A 261 -14.82 24.18 8.75
CA LEU A 261 -14.58 24.27 7.30
C LEU A 261 -15.85 24.09 6.45
N ASN A 262 -16.98 23.77 7.08
CA ASN A 262 -18.26 23.48 6.41
C ASN A 262 -18.15 22.36 5.35
N VAL A 263 -17.26 21.38 5.57
CA VAL A 263 -17.18 20.18 4.73
C VAL A 263 -18.48 19.40 4.91
N ALA A 264 -19.16 19.11 3.80
CA ALA A 264 -20.38 18.31 3.84
C ALA A 264 -20.04 16.86 4.16
N ILE A 265 -20.71 16.27 5.16
CA ILE A 265 -20.69 14.83 5.39
C ILE A 265 -21.51 14.15 4.29
N ARG A 266 -20.86 13.42 3.40
CA ARG A 266 -21.50 12.70 2.30
C ARG A 266 -22.10 11.38 2.75
N GLN A 267 -23.07 10.86 2.00
CA GLN A 267 -23.53 9.50 2.24
C GLN A 267 -22.40 8.52 1.86
N ASN A 268 -22.03 7.64 2.79
CA ASN A 268 -21.00 6.65 2.51
C ASN A 268 -21.44 5.68 1.42
N THR A 269 -20.53 5.38 0.49
CA THR A 269 -20.78 4.45 -0.63
C THR A 269 -20.42 3.02 -0.29
N TYR A 270 -19.78 2.77 0.86
CA TYR A 270 -19.33 1.43 1.29
C TYR A 270 -18.45 0.73 0.25
N GLY A 271 -17.57 1.49 -0.41
CA GLY A 271 -16.72 1.01 -1.51
C GLY A 271 -17.37 1.01 -2.89
N ALA A 272 -18.68 1.25 -3.01
CA ALA A 272 -19.33 1.24 -4.32
C ALA A 272 -18.76 2.30 -5.28
N MET A 273 -18.39 1.85 -6.48
CA MET A 273 -17.86 2.66 -7.58
C MET A 273 -18.89 2.81 -8.73
N PRO A 274 -18.94 3.95 -9.43
CA PRO A 274 -18.11 5.15 -9.22
C PRO A 274 -18.55 5.93 -7.98
N TYR A 275 -17.59 6.59 -7.31
CA TYR A 275 -17.89 7.54 -6.25
C TYR A 275 -18.73 8.71 -6.81
N THR A 276 -19.85 9.03 -6.17
CA THR A 276 -20.89 9.89 -6.77
C THR A 276 -20.81 11.37 -6.35
N HIS A 277 -19.85 11.72 -5.51
CA HIS A 277 -19.64 13.08 -5.02
C HIS A 277 -18.31 13.64 -5.50
N GLN A 278 -18.22 14.97 -5.60
CA GLN A 278 -16.93 15.63 -5.77
C GLN A 278 -16.22 15.69 -4.42
N PRO A 279 -15.02 15.07 -4.27
CA PRO A 279 -14.28 15.09 -3.01
C PRO A 279 -13.93 16.51 -2.58
N GLN A 280 -13.97 16.76 -1.27
CA GLN A 280 -13.79 18.11 -0.70
C GLN A 280 -12.39 18.33 -0.10
N GLY A 281 -11.55 17.30 -0.03
CA GLY A 281 -10.18 17.40 0.45
C GLY A 281 -9.21 16.54 -0.32
N ILE A 282 -7.97 16.56 0.17
CA ILE A 282 -6.86 15.80 -0.36
C ILE A 282 -6.15 15.04 0.77
N LEU A 283 -5.71 13.83 0.49
CA LEU A 283 -4.83 13.05 1.34
C LEU A 283 -3.46 12.95 0.64
N SER A 284 -2.40 13.27 1.38
CA SER A 284 -1.01 13.15 0.93
C SER A 284 -0.27 12.21 1.87
N ILE A 285 0.18 11.07 1.34
CA ILE A 285 0.98 10.08 2.06
C ILE A 285 2.39 10.09 1.47
N GLU A 286 3.36 10.59 2.22
CA GLU A 286 4.72 10.82 1.73
C GLU A 286 5.71 9.88 2.44
N LEU A 287 6.52 9.14 1.69
CA LEU A 287 7.60 8.35 2.27
C LEU A 287 8.77 9.25 2.68
N ILE A 288 9.18 9.18 3.95
CA ILE A 288 10.22 10.07 4.50
C ILE A 288 11.55 9.38 4.82
N ASP A 289 11.63 8.04 4.73
CA ASP A 289 12.85 7.24 4.96
C ASP A 289 12.94 5.95 4.14
#